data_AF-A0A540VQL5-F1
#
_entry.id   AF-A0A540VQL5-F1
#
_cell.length_a   1.000
_cell.length_b   1.000
_cell.length_c   1.000
_cell.angle_alpha   90.00
_cell.angle_beta   90.00
_cell.angle_gamma   90.00
#
_symmetry.space_group_name_H-M   'P 1'
#
loop_
_entity.id
_entity.type
_entity.pdbx_description
1 polymer ?
#
loop_
_entity_poly.entity_id
_entity_poly.type
_entity_poly.pdbx_seq_one_letter_code
_entity_poly.pdbx_strand_id
1 'polypeptide(L)'
;MNLIRFPRKNVEGESFYTKLAGVTHVNEDGTDRQGLLKLCRPGQRLNARREPENPHDADAIGIWSDHGMLGYLPAGDHKLATHLDRGGRATITVLEITGGPSFWERLFGRRGKFYGCNVYIEKHAPDWKAVEPWMNEDRGICDLLKAANKAEKKDPADAVAKYREAIDRIVALDAQGAQASAWRTARYPINRLSLTLERAKRFQEALEAIERWENAPDPVGIQDPDRTAVEKRKARLRQAGDK
;
A
#
# COMPACT_ATOMS: atom_id res chain seq x y z
N MET A 1 0.37 20.77 -36.56
CA MET A 1 0.02 20.36 -35.18
C MET A 1 0.11 18.85 -35.12
N ASN A 2 1.26 18.31 -34.71
CA ASN A 2 1.47 16.86 -34.68
C ASN A 2 0.65 16.29 -33.51
N LEU A 3 -0.47 15.62 -33.83
CA LEU A 3 -1.16 14.77 -32.86
C LEU A 3 -0.15 13.69 -32.45
N ILE A 4 0.28 13.70 -31.18
CA ILE A 4 0.97 12.58 -30.59
C ILE A 4 0.00 11.39 -30.68
N ARG A 5 0.26 10.45 -31.59
CA ARG A 5 -0.50 9.20 -31.68
C ARG A 5 -0.12 8.35 -30.47
N PHE A 6 -0.91 8.44 -29.41
CA PHE A 6 -0.87 7.42 -28.36
C PHE A 6 -1.29 6.08 -28.96
N PRO A 7 -0.59 4.98 -28.65
CA PRO A 7 -0.90 3.67 -29.21
C PRO A 7 -2.38 3.35 -28.94
N ARG A 8 -3.11 3.00 -30.01
CA ARG A 8 -4.45 2.42 -29.86
C ARG A 8 -4.25 1.06 -29.18
N LYS A 9 -4.98 0.85 -28.07
CA LYS A 9 -5.20 -0.41 -27.34
C LYS A 9 -4.51 -1.61 -27.99
N ASN A 10 -3.34 -1.99 -27.47
CA ASN A 10 -2.85 -3.37 -27.39
C ASN A 10 -1.42 -3.42 -26.82
N VAL A 11 -1.33 -3.37 -25.50
CA VAL A 11 -0.37 -4.10 -24.66
C VAL A 11 -1.20 -4.46 -23.41
N GLU A 12 -1.00 -5.62 -22.79
CA GLU A 12 -1.83 -6.24 -21.72
C GLU A 12 -1.92 -5.47 -20.38
N GLY A 13 -2.13 -4.15 -20.43
CA GLY A 13 -2.17 -3.23 -19.30
C GLY A 13 -3.44 -2.41 -19.27
N GLU A 14 -3.99 -2.21 -18.06
CA GLU A 14 -5.02 -1.21 -17.82
C GLU A 14 -4.42 0.20 -17.98
N SER A 15 -5.08 1.06 -18.76
CA SER A 15 -4.63 2.43 -18.99
C SER A 15 -5.76 3.43 -18.81
N PHE A 16 -5.45 4.62 -18.31
CA PHE A 16 -6.46 5.65 -18.03
C PHE A 16 -5.85 7.06 -18.07
N TYR A 17 -6.73 8.05 -18.04
CA TYR A 17 -6.37 9.46 -18.02
C TYR A 17 -6.83 10.10 -16.73
N THR A 18 -6.03 11.01 -16.19
CA THR A 18 -6.42 11.78 -15.01
C THR A 18 -5.76 13.15 -14.99
N LYS A 19 -6.22 14.03 -14.09
CA LYS A 19 -5.64 15.34 -13.84
C LYS A 19 -4.89 15.33 -12.52
N LEU A 20 -3.68 15.88 -12.50
CA LEU A 20 -2.92 16.01 -11.26
C LEU A 20 -3.63 16.92 -10.26
N ALA A 21 -3.64 16.49 -8.99
CA ALA A 21 -4.14 17.23 -7.85
C ALA A 21 -3.00 17.97 -7.12
N GLY A 22 -3.36 18.96 -6.30
CA GLY A 22 -2.40 19.69 -5.47
C GLY A 22 -1.36 20.52 -6.25
N VAL A 23 -1.61 20.79 -7.53
CA VAL A 23 -0.67 21.49 -8.44
C VAL A 23 -0.44 22.96 -8.08
N THR A 24 -1.29 23.54 -7.23
CA THR A 24 -1.18 24.94 -6.77
C THR A 24 -0.47 25.07 -5.43
N HIS A 25 -0.07 23.96 -4.80
CA HIS A 25 0.66 23.98 -3.54
C HIS A 25 2.15 24.20 -3.78
N VAL A 26 2.84 24.73 -2.77
CA VAL A 26 4.29 24.79 -2.75
C VAL A 26 4.83 23.45 -2.24
N ASN A 27 5.95 22.98 -2.77
CA ASN A 27 6.65 21.80 -2.28
C ASN A 27 7.29 22.05 -0.91
N GLU A 28 7.64 20.99 -0.20
CA GLU A 28 8.30 21.08 1.12
C GLU A 28 9.64 21.82 1.06
N ASP A 29 10.37 21.69 -0.06
CA ASP A 29 11.62 22.41 -0.33
C ASP A 29 11.42 23.88 -0.76
N GLY A 30 10.18 24.37 -0.74
CA GLY A 30 9.83 25.74 -1.12
C GLY A 30 9.65 25.95 -2.63
N THR A 31 9.84 24.93 -3.47
CA THR A 31 9.68 25.07 -4.92
C THR A 31 8.21 25.24 -5.33
N ASP A 32 7.96 26.13 -6.30
CA ASP A 32 6.61 26.40 -6.82
C ASP A 32 6.23 25.40 -7.93
N ARG A 33 5.24 24.56 -7.65
CA ARG A 33 4.69 23.59 -8.62
C ARG A 33 4.16 24.26 -9.89
N GLN A 34 3.62 25.47 -9.79
CA GLN A 34 3.13 26.22 -10.96
C GLN A 34 4.29 26.67 -11.87
N GLY A 35 5.44 26.98 -11.30
CA GLY A 35 6.70 27.20 -12.02
C GLY A 35 7.17 25.93 -12.73
N LEU A 36 7.19 24.80 -12.03
CA LEU A 36 7.62 23.50 -12.58
C LEU A 36 6.72 23.02 -13.72
N LEU A 37 5.40 23.23 -13.62
CA LEU A 37 4.45 22.85 -14.68
C LEU A 37 4.68 23.59 -16.00
N LYS A 38 5.24 24.82 -15.98
CA LYS A 38 5.59 25.56 -17.21
C LYS A 38 6.73 24.91 -17.99
N LEU A 39 7.58 24.13 -17.30
CA LEU A 39 8.69 23.42 -17.90
C LEU A 39 8.23 22.11 -18.57
N CYS A 40 7.03 21.64 -18.22
CA CYS A 40 6.50 20.39 -18.72
C CYS A 40 6.00 20.50 -20.16
N ARG A 41 6.09 19.40 -20.93
CA ARG A 41 5.62 19.33 -22.32
C ARG A 41 4.77 18.08 -22.56
N PRO A 42 3.74 18.14 -23.44
CA PRO A 42 3.05 16.94 -23.89
C PRO A 42 4.01 15.86 -24.40
N GLY A 43 3.77 14.61 -24.00
CA GLY A 43 4.62 13.46 -24.29
C GLY A 43 5.78 13.25 -23.31
N GLN A 44 6.03 14.18 -22.38
CA GLN A 44 7.07 14.02 -21.36
C GLN A 44 6.71 12.91 -20.36
N ARG A 45 7.68 12.06 -20.04
CA ARG A 45 7.54 11.05 -18.98
C ARG A 45 7.74 11.67 -17.60
N LEU A 46 6.93 11.21 -16.64
CA LEU A 46 6.99 11.60 -15.25
C LEU A 46 7.25 10.38 -14.37
N ASN A 47 7.79 10.62 -13.18
CA ASN A 47 8.07 9.58 -12.19
C ASN A 47 6.96 9.56 -11.14
N ALA A 48 6.37 8.40 -10.90
CA ALA A 48 5.48 8.18 -9.76
C ALA A 48 6.30 7.69 -8.56
N ARG A 49 5.98 8.22 -7.37
CA ARG A 49 6.57 7.80 -6.11
C ARG A 49 5.45 7.54 -5.10
N ARG A 50 5.51 6.38 -4.44
CA ARG A 50 4.59 6.03 -3.36
C ARG A 50 4.98 6.78 -2.09
N GLU A 51 3.98 7.26 -1.36
CA GLU A 51 4.13 7.92 -0.07
C GLU A 51 3.18 7.27 0.96
N PRO A 52 3.43 6.02 1.38
CA PRO A 52 2.54 5.29 2.28
C PRO A 52 2.42 5.91 3.68
N GLU A 53 3.40 6.73 4.08
CA GLU A 53 3.41 7.45 5.35
C GLU A 53 2.78 8.85 5.25
N ASN A 54 2.20 9.20 4.10
CA ASN A 54 1.55 10.49 3.93
C ASN A 54 0.37 10.61 4.93
N PRO A 55 0.34 11.64 5.79
CA PRO A 55 -0.62 11.75 6.88
C PRO A 55 -2.07 11.96 6.41
N HIS A 56 -2.28 12.32 5.14
CA HIS A 56 -3.59 12.57 4.56
C HIS A 56 -4.14 11.38 3.78
N ASP A 57 -3.27 10.59 3.14
CA ASP A 57 -3.67 9.48 2.26
C ASP A 57 -2.55 8.45 2.13
N ALA A 58 -2.72 7.26 2.72
CA ALA A 58 -1.75 6.16 2.62
C ALA A 58 -1.60 5.63 1.17
N ASP A 59 -2.57 5.90 0.30
CA ASP A 59 -2.51 5.56 -1.13
C ASP A 59 -1.90 6.69 -1.98
N ALA A 60 -1.33 7.73 -1.35
CA ALA A 60 -0.77 8.87 -2.06
C ALA A 60 0.33 8.46 -3.06
N ILE A 61 0.20 8.97 -4.29
CA ILE A 61 1.21 8.82 -5.34
C ILE A 61 1.63 10.21 -5.78
N GLY A 62 2.83 10.61 -5.35
CA GLY A 62 3.49 11.84 -5.79
C GLY A 62 3.98 11.71 -7.23
N ILE A 63 3.78 12.76 -8.03
CA ILE A 63 4.19 12.82 -9.42
C ILE A 63 5.31 13.84 -9.60
N TRP A 64 6.43 13.38 -10.14
CA TRP A 64 7.69 14.11 -10.21
C TRP A 64 8.17 14.26 -11.65
N SER A 65 8.69 15.44 -11.97
CA SER A 65 9.55 15.68 -13.13
C SER A 65 11.01 15.66 -12.72
N ASP A 66 11.93 15.80 -13.67
CA ASP A 66 13.36 15.98 -13.40
C ASP A 66 13.66 17.28 -12.64
N HIS A 67 12.73 18.23 -12.61
CA HIS A 67 12.86 19.52 -11.94
C HIS A 67 12.20 19.56 -10.55
N GLY A 68 11.48 18.51 -10.16
CA GLY A 68 10.78 18.44 -8.87
C GLY A 68 9.34 17.93 -8.98
N MET A 69 8.68 17.89 -7.82
CA MET A 69 7.32 17.40 -7.67
C MET A 69 6.31 18.35 -8.31
N LEU A 70 5.39 17.81 -9.10
CA LEU A 70 4.35 18.57 -9.82
C LEU A 70 2.99 18.54 -9.10
N GLY A 71 2.76 17.50 -8.29
CA GLY A 71 1.49 17.27 -7.62
C GLY A 71 1.30 15.80 -7.29
N TYR A 72 0.06 15.39 -7.09
CA TYR A 72 -0.33 14.02 -6.77
C TYR A 72 -1.30 13.47 -7.82
N LEU A 73 -1.39 12.15 -7.92
CA LEU A 73 -2.59 11.55 -8.49
C LEU A 73 -3.79 11.83 -7.56
N PRO A 74 -5.01 12.02 -8.10
CA PRO A 74 -6.19 12.19 -7.26
C PRO A 74 -6.37 11.03 -6.29
N ALA A 75 -6.76 11.35 -5.06
CA ALA A 75 -7.04 10.38 -4.01
C ALA A 75 -8.10 9.37 -4.46
N GLY A 76 -8.01 8.14 -3.94
CA GLY A 76 -9.01 7.08 -4.15
C GLY A 76 -8.65 6.04 -5.22
N ASP A 77 -7.51 6.15 -5.91
CA ASP A 77 -6.99 5.08 -6.77
C ASP A 77 -6.13 4.08 -5.99
N HIS A 78 -6.75 3.43 -5.00
CA HIS A 78 -6.15 2.34 -4.21
C HIS A 78 -5.56 1.24 -5.10
N LYS A 79 -6.11 1.06 -6.32
CA LYS A 79 -5.68 0.01 -7.24
C LYS A 79 -4.30 0.29 -7.80
N LEU A 80 -4.01 1.54 -8.17
CA LEU A 80 -2.68 1.90 -8.65
C LEU A 80 -1.65 1.88 -7.52
N ALA A 81 -2.00 2.37 -6.34
CA ALA A 81 -1.13 2.30 -5.16
C ALA A 81 -0.74 0.85 -4.85
N THR A 82 -1.74 -0.03 -4.68
CA THR A 82 -1.55 -1.47 -4.46
C THR A 82 -0.74 -2.12 -5.58
N HIS A 83 -0.97 -1.72 -6.85
CA HIS A 83 -0.23 -2.24 -8.00
C HIS A 83 1.26 -1.91 -7.91
N LEU A 84 1.60 -0.66 -7.55
CA LEU A 84 2.99 -0.24 -7.37
C LEU A 84 3.65 -0.91 -6.16
N ASP A 85 2.93 -0.99 -5.03
CA ASP A 85 3.43 -1.61 -3.79
C ASP A 85 3.74 -3.10 -3.98
N ARG A 86 2.99 -3.76 -4.87
CA ARG A 86 3.20 -5.16 -5.29
C ARG A 86 4.30 -5.36 -6.34
N GLY A 87 5.04 -4.31 -6.69
CA GLY A 87 6.11 -4.36 -7.69
C GLY A 87 5.64 -4.25 -9.14
N GLY A 88 4.36 -3.94 -9.36
CA GLY A 88 3.87 -3.49 -10.65
C GLY A 88 4.52 -2.17 -11.03
N ARG A 89 4.62 -1.91 -12.34
CA ARG A 89 5.15 -0.64 -12.86
C ARG A 89 4.05 0.18 -13.50
N ALA A 90 4.22 1.49 -13.55
CA ALA A 90 3.37 2.38 -14.31
C ALA A 90 4.21 3.40 -15.07
N THR A 91 3.80 3.70 -16.30
CA THR A 91 4.34 4.83 -17.06
C THR A 91 3.36 5.98 -17.00
N ILE A 92 3.85 7.16 -16.62
CA ILE A 92 3.04 8.38 -16.53
C ILE A 92 3.57 9.34 -17.59
N THR A 93 2.67 9.78 -18.46
CA THR A 93 3.03 10.68 -19.57
C THR A 93 2.16 11.93 -19.51
N VAL A 94 2.76 13.10 -19.64
CA VAL A 94 2.02 14.37 -19.79
C VAL A 94 1.18 14.29 -21.06
N LEU A 95 -0.13 14.34 -20.92
CA LEU A 95 -1.04 14.45 -22.06
C LEU A 95 -1.12 15.91 -22.51
N GLU A 96 -1.39 16.81 -21.56
CA GLU A 96 -1.64 18.22 -21.83
C GLU A 96 -1.36 19.08 -20.59
N ILE A 97 -0.76 20.26 -20.80
CA ILE A 97 -0.72 21.33 -19.80
C ILE A 97 -1.87 22.29 -20.09
N THR A 98 -2.76 22.46 -19.11
CA THR A 98 -3.97 23.28 -19.23
C THR A 98 -3.85 24.57 -18.41
N GLY A 99 -4.70 25.56 -18.69
CA GLY A 99 -4.70 26.82 -17.96
C GLY A 99 -3.49 27.71 -18.27
N GLY A 100 -3.02 28.46 -17.27
CA GLY A 100 -2.02 29.52 -17.45
C GLY A 100 -2.62 30.85 -17.92
N PRO A 101 -1.84 31.95 -17.85
CA PRO A 101 -2.23 33.23 -18.40
C PRO A 101 -2.29 33.19 -19.92
N SER A 102 -3.42 33.63 -20.46
CA SER A 102 -3.57 33.92 -21.88
C SER A 102 -2.62 35.04 -22.34
N PHE A 103 -2.42 35.15 -23.64
CA PHE A 103 -1.61 36.21 -24.25
C PHE A 103 -2.02 37.60 -23.74
N TRP A 104 -3.33 37.89 -23.72
CA TRP A 104 -3.87 39.17 -23.27
C TRP A 104 -3.68 39.41 -21.78
N GLU A 105 -3.87 38.38 -20.95
CA GLU A 105 -3.62 38.50 -19.51
C GLU A 105 -2.14 38.80 -19.22
N ARG A 106 -1.23 38.15 -19.96
CA ARG A 106 0.20 38.41 -19.84
C ARG A 106 0.59 39.81 -20.31
N LEU A 107 -0.03 40.31 -21.39
CA LEU A 107 0.22 41.63 -21.95
C LEU A 107 -0.26 42.77 -21.03
N PHE A 108 -1.38 42.56 -20.33
CA PHE A 108 -1.97 43.57 -19.45
C PHE A 108 -1.68 43.35 -17.96
N GLY A 109 -0.71 42.49 -17.61
CA GLY A 109 -0.32 42.22 -16.23
C GLY A 109 -1.43 41.63 -15.37
N ARG A 110 -2.44 40.98 -15.97
CA ARG A 110 -3.55 40.34 -15.24
C ARG A 110 -3.16 38.94 -14.80
N ARG A 111 -3.64 38.55 -13.61
CA ARG A 111 -3.43 37.21 -13.06
C ARG A 111 -4.29 36.20 -13.84
N GLY A 112 -3.63 35.36 -14.65
CA GLY A 112 -4.28 34.28 -15.39
C GLY A 112 -4.67 33.08 -14.52
N LYS A 113 -5.28 32.08 -15.16
CA LYS A 113 -5.62 30.81 -14.48
C LYS A 113 -4.37 30.05 -14.06
N PHE A 114 -4.48 29.26 -13.00
CA PHE A 114 -3.44 28.30 -12.64
C PHE A 114 -3.24 27.26 -13.74
N TYR A 115 -1.99 26.81 -13.89
CA TYR A 115 -1.64 25.67 -14.72
C TYR A 115 -2.18 24.39 -14.09
N GLY A 116 -2.74 23.52 -14.93
CA GLY A 116 -3.07 22.13 -14.62
C GLY A 116 -2.30 21.17 -15.51
N CYS A 117 -2.26 19.90 -15.12
CA CYS A 117 -1.58 18.85 -15.87
C CYS A 117 -2.49 17.63 -16.00
N ASN A 118 -2.84 17.30 -17.24
CA ASN A 118 -3.52 16.06 -17.57
C ASN A 118 -2.46 15.02 -17.93
N VAL A 119 -2.59 13.81 -17.40
CA VAL A 119 -1.64 12.72 -17.60
C VAL A 119 -2.34 11.47 -18.13
N TYR A 120 -1.62 10.72 -18.95
CA TYR A 120 -1.95 9.35 -19.36
C TYR A 120 -1.12 8.39 -18.52
N ILE A 121 -1.76 7.35 -17.99
CA ILE A 121 -1.14 6.33 -17.15
C ILE A 121 -1.35 4.97 -17.79
N GLU A 122 -0.26 4.22 -17.92
CA GLU A 122 -0.24 2.86 -18.43
C GLU A 122 0.35 1.93 -17.37
N LYS A 123 -0.45 0.97 -16.88
CA LYS A 123 0.00 -0.05 -15.93
C LYS A 123 0.68 -1.20 -16.67
N HIS A 124 1.83 -1.59 -16.17
CA HIS A 124 2.59 -2.76 -16.62
C HIS A 124 2.52 -3.84 -15.57
N ALA A 125 2.33 -5.08 -16.00
CA ALA A 125 2.30 -6.23 -15.10
C ALA A 125 3.59 -6.31 -14.24
N PRO A 126 3.49 -6.80 -13.00
CA PRO A 126 4.67 -7.10 -12.20
C PRO A 126 5.48 -8.22 -12.86
N ASP A 127 6.74 -8.37 -12.44
CA ASP A 127 7.53 -9.55 -12.79
C ASP A 127 6.93 -10.77 -12.05
N TRP A 128 6.06 -11.51 -12.74
CA TRP A 128 5.36 -12.66 -12.17
C TRP A 128 6.33 -13.73 -11.66
N LYS A 129 7.52 -13.86 -12.26
CA LYS A 129 8.51 -14.84 -11.81
C LYS A 129 9.09 -14.47 -10.45
N ALA A 130 9.26 -13.17 -10.19
CA ALA A 130 9.71 -12.67 -8.90
C ALA A 130 8.60 -12.75 -7.83
N VAL A 131 7.34 -12.56 -8.25
CA VAL A 131 6.17 -12.49 -7.36
C VAL A 131 5.59 -13.86 -6.98
N GLU A 132 5.63 -14.83 -7.89
CA GLU A 132 5.00 -16.14 -7.72
C GLU A 132 5.38 -16.86 -6.42
N PRO A 133 6.66 -16.87 -5.97
CA PRO A 133 7.03 -17.46 -4.69
C PRO A 133 6.27 -16.85 -3.50
N TRP A 134 6.10 -15.53 -3.47
CA TRP A 134 5.38 -14.84 -2.39
C TRP A 134 3.90 -15.18 -2.39
N MET A 135 3.27 -15.24 -3.57
CA MET A 135 1.86 -15.63 -3.70
C MET A 135 1.62 -17.09 -3.28
N ASN A 136 2.53 -17.99 -3.65
CA ASN A 136 2.45 -19.39 -3.26
C ASN A 136 2.66 -19.56 -1.75
N GLU A 137 3.57 -18.78 -1.17
CA GLU A 137 3.81 -18.77 0.27
C GLU A 137 2.58 -18.26 1.04
N ASP A 138 1.99 -17.13 0.65
CA ASP A 138 0.76 -16.59 1.26
C ASP A 138 -0.41 -17.58 1.17
N ARG A 139 -0.57 -18.27 0.03
CA ARG A 139 -1.56 -19.34 -0.12
C ARG A 139 -1.31 -20.48 0.86
N GLY A 140 -0.05 -20.90 1.00
CA GLY A 140 0.36 -21.93 1.96
C GLY A 140 0.05 -21.53 3.41
N ILE A 141 0.31 -20.28 3.78
CA ILE A 141 -0.04 -19.72 5.10
C ILE A 141 -1.56 -19.75 5.28
N CYS A 142 -2.33 -19.28 4.30
CA CYS A 142 -3.80 -19.27 4.36
C CYS A 142 -4.37 -20.68 4.56
N ASP A 143 -3.83 -21.69 3.87
CA ASP A 143 -4.28 -23.07 4.00
C ASP A 143 -3.90 -23.68 5.35
N LEU A 144 -2.71 -23.33 5.87
CA LEU A 144 -2.29 -23.71 7.22
C LEU A 144 -3.20 -23.12 8.30
N LEU A 145 -3.61 -21.85 8.16
CA LEU A 145 -4.55 -21.20 9.06
C LEU A 145 -5.95 -21.85 9.02
N LYS A 146 -6.44 -22.22 7.83
CA LYS A 146 -7.70 -22.98 7.70
C LYS A 146 -7.59 -24.34 8.39
N ALA A 147 -6.46 -25.04 8.23
CA ALA A 147 -6.21 -26.32 8.89
C ALA A 147 -6.16 -26.18 10.41
N ALA A 148 -5.49 -25.15 10.93
CA ALA A 148 -5.44 -24.83 12.36
C ALA A 148 -6.84 -24.59 12.95
N ASN A 149 -7.64 -23.75 12.29
CA ASN A 149 -9.02 -23.46 12.70
C ASN A 149 -9.88 -24.75 12.78
N LYS A 150 -9.66 -25.70 11.86
CA LYS A 150 -10.38 -26.99 11.86
C LYS A 150 -9.91 -27.91 12.99
N ALA A 151 -8.63 -27.86 13.35
CA ALA A 151 -8.04 -28.67 14.40
C ALA A 151 -8.47 -28.22 15.80
N GLU A 152 -8.75 -26.93 16.04
CA GLU A 152 -9.02 -26.36 17.37
C GLU A 152 -9.96 -27.18 18.27
N LYS A 153 -11.03 -27.76 17.69
CA LYS A 153 -12.02 -28.52 18.46
C LYS A 153 -11.59 -29.95 18.77
N LYS A 154 -10.81 -30.56 17.88
CA LYS A 154 -10.45 -31.98 17.93
C LYS A 154 -9.10 -32.19 18.60
N ASP A 155 -8.15 -31.34 18.28
CA ASP A 155 -6.79 -31.37 18.76
C ASP A 155 -6.27 -29.92 18.94
N PRO A 156 -6.48 -29.33 20.12
CA PRO A 156 -6.01 -27.98 20.42
C PRO A 156 -4.49 -27.84 20.36
N ALA A 157 -3.74 -28.91 20.62
CA ALA A 157 -2.29 -28.88 20.60
C ALA A 157 -1.78 -28.77 19.14
N ASP A 158 -2.37 -29.55 18.24
CA ASP A 158 -2.13 -29.45 16.80
C ASP A 158 -2.52 -28.08 16.23
N ALA A 159 -3.66 -27.52 16.66
CA ALA A 159 -4.07 -26.18 16.26
C ALA A 159 -3.04 -25.10 16.67
N VAL A 160 -2.56 -25.16 17.92
CA VAL A 160 -1.52 -24.24 18.43
C VAL A 160 -0.23 -24.38 17.62
N ALA A 161 0.21 -25.60 17.31
CA ALA A 161 1.41 -25.83 16.50
C ALA A 161 1.28 -25.21 15.10
N LYS A 162 0.15 -25.42 14.42
CA LYS A 162 -0.11 -24.83 13.09
C LYS A 162 -0.20 -23.31 13.12
N TYR A 163 -0.78 -22.71 14.16
CA TYR A 163 -0.78 -21.24 14.28
C TYR A 163 0.63 -20.68 14.47
N ARG A 164 1.49 -21.33 15.25
CA ARG A 164 2.88 -20.92 15.44
C ARG A 164 3.65 -21.02 14.12
N GLU A 165 3.51 -22.14 13.42
CA GLU A 165 4.13 -22.32 12.10
C GLU A 165 3.63 -21.26 11.11
N ALA A 166 2.34 -20.94 11.09
CA ALA A 166 1.81 -19.87 10.24
C ALA A 166 2.42 -18.50 10.59
N ILE A 167 2.61 -18.20 11.88
CA ILE A 167 3.27 -16.97 12.33
C ILE A 167 4.72 -16.92 11.85
N ASP A 168 5.48 -18.00 12.02
CA ASP A 168 6.89 -18.05 11.59
C ASP A 168 7.01 -17.87 10.06
N ARG A 169 6.08 -18.45 9.29
CA ARG A 169 6.00 -18.25 7.84
C ARG A 169 5.62 -16.82 7.45
N ILE A 170 4.70 -16.18 8.17
CA ILE A 170 4.38 -14.76 7.98
C ILE A 170 5.61 -13.90 8.22
N VAL A 171 6.32 -14.11 9.34
CA VAL A 171 7.55 -13.38 9.66
C VAL A 171 8.59 -13.57 8.57
N ALA A 172 8.78 -14.80 8.09
CA ALA A 172 9.74 -15.11 7.04
C ALA A 172 9.35 -14.48 5.68
N LEU A 173 8.06 -14.39 5.35
CA LEU A 173 7.58 -13.72 4.15
C LEU A 173 7.82 -12.20 4.24
N ASP A 174 7.45 -11.59 5.37
CA ASP A 174 7.61 -10.14 5.57
C ASP A 174 9.09 -9.73 5.61
N ALA A 175 9.98 -10.59 6.12
CA ALA A 175 11.42 -10.36 6.13
C ALA A 175 12.04 -10.27 4.72
N GLN A 176 11.34 -10.71 3.66
CA GLN A 176 11.81 -10.58 2.27
C GLN A 176 11.62 -9.16 1.71
N GLY A 177 10.94 -8.27 2.43
CA GLY A 177 10.82 -6.85 2.11
C GLY A 177 9.38 -6.43 1.77
N ALA A 178 9.20 -5.11 1.61
CA ALA A 178 7.87 -4.49 1.49
C ALA A 178 7.02 -5.04 0.33
N GLN A 179 7.63 -5.42 -0.80
CA GLN A 179 6.90 -6.03 -1.91
C GLN A 179 6.33 -7.41 -1.54
N ALA A 180 7.12 -8.25 -0.86
CA ALA A 180 6.65 -9.55 -0.37
C ALA A 180 5.49 -9.38 0.62
N SER A 181 5.62 -8.43 1.56
CA SER A 181 4.54 -8.06 2.48
C SER A 181 3.28 -7.55 1.77
N ALA A 182 3.41 -6.81 0.67
CA ALA A 182 2.27 -6.31 -0.11
C ALA A 182 1.46 -7.42 -0.84
N TRP A 183 2.07 -8.60 -1.01
CA TRP A 183 1.40 -9.80 -1.53
C TRP A 183 0.77 -10.66 -0.43
N ARG A 184 1.07 -10.41 0.83
CA ARG A 184 0.50 -11.13 1.97
C ARG A 184 -0.94 -10.71 2.23
N THR A 185 -1.85 -11.68 2.19
CA THR A 185 -3.25 -11.51 2.59
C THR A 185 -3.54 -12.18 3.93
N ALA A 186 -2.74 -13.18 4.30
CA ALA A 186 -2.82 -13.84 5.59
C ALA A 186 -2.53 -12.86 6.74
N ARG A 187 -3.41 -12.84 7.74
CA ARG A 187 -3.24 -12.05 8.97
C ARG A 187 -2.63 -12.89 10.08
N TYR A 188 -1.96 -12.23 11.02
CA TYR A 188 -1.51 -12.89 12.25
C TYR A 188 -2.69 -13.52 12.98
N PRO A 189 -2.68 -14.82 13.29
CA PRO A 189 -3.78 -15.50 13.96
C PRO A 189 -3.78 -15.26 15.48
N ILE A 190 -3.27 -14.13 15.96
CA ILE A 190 -2.98 -13.92 17.38
C ILE A 190 -4.22 -14.03 18.28
N ASN A 191 -5.38 -13.56 17.80
CA ASN A 191 -6.64 -13.73 18.55
C ASN A 191 -6.99 -15.23 18.72
N ARG A 192 -6.86 -16.04 17.66
CA ARG A 192 -7.17 -17.47 17.70
C ARG A 192 -6.14 -18.26 18.49
N LEU A 193 -4.85 -17.99 18.31
CA LEU A 193 -3.76 -18.62 19.04
C LEU A 193 -3.89 -18.38 20.55
N SER A 194 -3.99 -17.10 20.96
CA SER A 194 -4.10 -16.75 22.38
C SER A 194 -5.37 -17.30 23.03
N LEU A 195 -6.50 -17.31 22.31
CA LEU A 195 -7.74 -17.93 22.79
C LEU A 195 -7.61 -19.45 22.98
N THR A 196 -6.94 -20.13 22.04
CA THR A 196 -6.77 -21.59 22.10
C THR A 196 -5.86 -21.98 23.27
N LEU A 197 -4.77 -21.22 23.48
CA LEU A 197 -3.88 -21.37 24.63
C LEU A 197 -4.60 -21.10 25.96
N GLU A 198 -5.39 -20.02 26.05
CA GLU A 198 -6.20 -19.69 27.24
C GLU A 198 -7.17 -20.83 27.60
N ARG A 199 -7.88 -21.40 26.61
CA ARG A 199 -8.77 -22.55 26.80
C ARG A 199 -8.05 -23.81 27.28
N ALA A 200 -6.81 -23.99 26.85
CA ALA A 200 -5.94 -25.07 27.31
C ALA A 200 -5.28 -24.79 28.67
N LYS A 201 -5.65 -23.69 29.36
CA LYS A 201 -5.06 -23.23 30.62
C LYS A 201 -3.55 -22.92 30.52
N ARG A 202 -3.04 -22.66 29.32
CA ARG A 202 -1.64 -22.27 29.03
C ARG A 202 -1.51 -20.75 29.03
N PHE A 203 -1.82 -20.13 30.17
CA PHE A 203 -1.99 -18.67 30.28
C PHE A 203 -0.72 -17.88 29.97
N GLN A 204 0.42 -18.35 30.48
CA GLN A 204 1.70 -17.69 30.26
C GLN A 204 2.08 -17.65 28.78
N GLU A 205 1.94 -18.79 28.09
CA GLU A 205 2.20 -18.86 26.64
C GLU A 205 1.22 -18.01 25.82
N ALA A 206 -0.03 -17.87 26.28
CA ALA A 206 -1.00 -17.00 25.64
C ALA A 206 -0.58 -15.52 25.76
N LEU A 207 -0.08 -15.11 26.94
CA LEU A 207 0.41 -13.76 27.18
C LEU A 207 1.67 -13.46 26.37
N GLU A 208 2.65 -14.36 26.39
CA GLU A 208 3.90 -14.24 25.63
C GLU A 208 3.64 -14.14 24.12
N ALA A 209 2.68 -14.91 23.59
CA ALA A 209 2.30 -14.81 22.18
C ALA A 209 1.76 -13.42 21.82
N ILE A 210 0.94 -12.83 22.70
CA ILE A 210 0.37 -11.48 22.48
C ILE A 210 1.49 -10.44 22.53
N GLU A 211 2.33 -10.48 23.55
CA GLU A 211 3.43 -9.52 23.71
C GLU A 211 4.46 -9.64 22.59
N ARG A 212 4.74 -10.86 22.10
CA ARG A 212 5.60 -11.05 20.92
C ARG A 212 4.99 -10.41 19.66
N TRP A 213 3.68 -10.54 19.45
CA TRP A 213 3.02 -9.92 18.30
C TRP A 213 3.01 -8.38 18.39
N GLU A 214 2.73 -7.81 19.56
CA GLU A 214 2.72 -6.35 19.74
C GLU A 214 4.09 -5.70 19.52
N ASN A 215 5.18 -6.44 19.76
CA ASN A 215 6.54 -5.98 19.55
C ASN A 215 7.07 -6.28 18.14
N ALA A 216 6.30 -6.96 17.29
CA ALA A 216 6.70 -7.29 15.92
C ALA A 216 6.11 -6.29 14.91
N PRO A 217 6.84 -5.96 13.84
CA PRO A 217 6.25 -5.21 12.72
C PRO A 217 5.21 -6.08 12.02
N ASP A 218 3.95 -5.63 11.99
CA ASP A 218 2.86 -6.29 11.28
C ASP A 218 2.15 -5.26 10.37
N PRO A 219 2.62 -5.06 9.13
CA PRO A 219 2.07 -4.06 8.22
C PRO A 219 0.62 -4.34 7.80
N VAL A 220 0.19 -5.61 7.85
CA VAL A 220 -1.19 -6.00 7.50
C VAL A 220 -2.13 -5.89 8.70
N GLY A 221 -1.62 -6.15 9.91
CA GLY A 221 -2.38 -6.06 11.15
C GLY A 221 -3.50 -7.10 11.28
N ILE A 222 -4.32 -6.90 12.31
CA ILE A 222 -5.54 -7.69 12.58
C ILE A 222 -6.77 -6.78 12.56
N GLN A 223 -7.97 -7.39 12.47
CA GLN A 223 -9.23 -6.64 12.47
C GLN A 223 -9.48 -5.98 13.83
N ASP A 224 -10.18 -4.84 13.85
CA ASP A 224 -10.48 -4.12 15.10
C ASP A 224 -11.21 -4.97 16.15
N PRO A 225 -12.21 -5.81 15.80
CA PRO A 225 -12.84 -6.70 16.78
C PRO A 225 -11.86 -7.72 17.39
N ASP A 226 -10.92 -8.24 16.57
CA ASP A 226 -9.87 -9.14 17.04
C ASP A 226 -8.89 -8.42 17.95
N ARG A 227 -8.52 -7.17 17.61
CA ARG A 227 -7.65 -6.32 18.43
C ARG A 227 -8.26 -6.06 19.80
N THR A 228 -9.51 -5.62 19.86
CA THR A 228 -10.24 -5.42 21.13
C THR A 228 -10.31 -6.73 21.95
N ALA A 229 -10.53 -7.87 21.29
CA ALA A 229 -10.57 -9.16 21.97
C ALA A 229 -9.21 -9.56 22.57
N VAL A 230 -8.11 -9.32 21.83
CA VAL A 230 -6.73 -9.56 22.27
C VAL A 230 -6.36 -8.67 23.44
N GLU A 231 -6.67 -7.37 23.38
CA GLU A 231 -6.40 -6.40 24.46
C GLU A 231 -7.12 -6.80 25.76
N LYS A 232 -8.42 -7.11 25.67
CA LYS A 232 -9.20 -7.60 26.83
C LYS A 232 -8.63 -8.89 27.39
N ARG A 233 -8.23 -9.83 26.54
CA ARG A 233 -7.62 -11.10 26.96
C ARG A 233 -6.30 -10.86 27.69
N LYS A 234 -5.42 -10.03 27.13
CA LYS A 234 -4.14 -9.65 27.75
C LYS A 234 -4.32 -9.08 29.15
N ALA A 235 -5.29 -8.17 29.33
CA ALA A 235 -5.61 -7.59 30.63
C ALA A 235 -6.03 -8.67 31.66
N ARG A 236 -6.87 -9.64 31.26
CA ARG A 236 -7.26 -10.77 32.13
C ARG A 236 -6.09 -11.70 32.45
N LEU A 237 -5.26 -12.03 31.46
CA LEU A 237 -4.13 -12.95 31.63
C LEU A 237 -3.10 -12.40 32.63
N ARG A 238 -2.82 -11.10 32.59
CA ARG A 238 -1.92 -10.45 33.58
C ARG A 238 -2.45 -10.59 35.00
N GLN A 239 -3.75 -10.33 35.21
CA GLN A 239 -4.38 -10.49 36.54
C GLN A 239 -4.43 -11.93 37.03
N ALA A 240 -4.37 -12.91 36.13
CA ALA A 240 -4.39 -14.33 36.47
C ALA A 240 -2.99 -14.88 36.80
N GLY A 241 -1.92 -14.22 36.34
CA GLY A 241 -0.53 -14.57 36.67
C GLY A 241 -0.06 -14.01 38.02
N ASP A 242 -0.73 -12.97 38.53
CA ASP A 242 -0.42 -12.34 39.83
C ASP A 242 -1.09 -13.04 41.05
N LYS A 243 -1.78 -14.17 40.82
CA LYS A 243 -2.48 -14.97 41.85
C LYS A 243 -1.93 -16.38 41.95
#